data_AF-A0A016S3E6-F1
#
_entry.id   AF-A0A016S3E6-F1
#
_cell.length_a   1.000
_cell.length_b   1.000
_cell.length_c   1.000
_cell.angle_alpha   90.00
_cell.angle_beta   90.00
_cell.angle_gamma   90.00
#
_symmetry.space_group_name_H-M   'P 1'
#
loop_
_entity.id
_entity.type
_entity.pdbx_description
1 polymer ?
#
loop_
_entity_poly.entity_id
_entity_poly.type
_entity_poly.pdbx_seq_one_letter_code
_entity_poly.pdbx_strand_id
1 'polypeptide(L)'
;MNLYTPAGGLFGTHVTWADVEEDMQNAFDTDAYFGPNKCATNIGEGNGFMSRIVLIDPDWQHKDKELPEKFIVKIVSHLALQTVAAEMAEEKKIENRLNSPEFMATLEKTQKRLHNLEITVYEHLRKLPAGKIPLAKVYYARKFTESNPVKGYIIMEYLDNIKAVHIFENVPLDSIKQILHATAVLEALSLKFTQDEKDCFSEKPFTEIFGEFFRKDVSCSRIS
;
A
#
# COMPACT_ATOMS: atom_id res chain seq x y z
N MET A 1 -10.06 10.57 -15.13
CA MET A 1 -8.81 9.81 -14.90
C MET A 1 -9.08 8.78 -13.82
N ASN A 2 -8.49 7.58 -13.92
CA ASN A 2 -8.74 6.46 -13.01
C ASN A 2 -7.44 5.69 -12.66
N LEU A 3 -7.51 4.76 -11.70
CA LEU A 3 -6.35 4.00 -11.20
C LEU A 3 -5.92 2.81 -12.08
N TYR A 4 -6.69 2.48 -13.12
CA TYR A 4 -6.48 1.35 -14.03
C TYR A 4 -6.11 1.77 -15.46
N THR A 5 -5.83 3.06 -15.66
CA THR A 5 -5.28 3.58 -16.91
C THR A 5 -3.84 4.01 -16.65
N PRO A 6 -2.86 3.49 -17.43
CA PRO A 6 -1.47 3.92 -17.33
C PRO A 6 -1.30 5.44 -17.52
N ALA A 7 -0.31 6.00 -16.84
CA ALA A 7 0.10 7.39 -16.92
C ALA A 7 1.63 7.52 -16.87
N GLY A 8 2.14 8.75 -17.03
CA GLY A 8 3.58 9.02 -17.14
C GLY A 8 4.37 9.05 -15.82
N GLY A 9 3.75 8.68 -14.69
CA GLY A 9 4.41 8.65 -13.39
C GLY A 9 5.18 7.35 -13.12
N LEU A 10 5.57 7.18 -11.87
CA LEU A 10 6.32 6.03 -11.37
C LEU A 10 5.58 4.72 -11.70
N PHE A 11 6.25 3.83 -12.43
CA PHE A 11 5.74 2.51 -12.83
C PHE A 11 4.35 2.55 -13.49
N GLY A 12 4.12 3.56 -14.34
CA GLY A 12 2.87 3.72 -15.08
C GLY A 12 1.73 4.32 -14.27
N THR A 13 1.97 4.78 -13.04
CA THR A 13 0.95 5.42 -12.19
C THR A 13 0.85 6.93 -12.47
N HIS A 14 -0.08 7.61 -11.78
CA HIS A 14 -0.20 9.08 -11.85
C HIS A 14 0.73 9.81 -10.87
N VAL A 15 1.43 9.08 -9.99
CA VAL A 15 2.33 9.65 -8.99
C VAL A 15 3.70 9.88 -9.64
N THR A 16 4.19 11.10 -9.59
CA THR A 16 5.44 11.50 -10.23
C THR A 16 6.57 11.64 -9.21
N TRP A 17 7.81 11.76 -9.71
CA TRP A 17 8.97 12.11 -8.89
C TRP A 17 8.77 13.43 -8.14
N ALA A 18 8.18 14.44 -8.79
CA ALA A 18 7.94 15.75 -8.19
C ALA A 18 6.98 15.66 -7.01
N ASP A 19 5.91 14.86 -7.12
CA ASP A 19 4.97 14.65 -6.01
C ASP A 19 5.65 14.04 -4.78
N VAL A 20 6.53 13.04 -4.99
CA VAL A 20 7.25 12.36 -3.92
C VAL A 20 8.34 13.25 -3.32
N GLU A 21 9.07 14.02 -4.15
CA GLU A 21 10.10 14.97 -3.70
C GLU A 21 9.50 16.08 -2.85
N GLU A 22 8.46 16.75 -3.33
CA GLU A 22 7.76 17.84 -2.64
C GLU A 22 7.25 17.36 -1.27
N ASP A 23 6.64 16.17 -1.20
CA ASP A 23 6.14 15.62 0.06
C ASP A 23 7.24 15.24 1.04
N MET A 24 8.38 14.76 0.55
CA MET A 24 9.55 14.48 1.40
C MET A 24 10.21 15.77 1.90
N GLN A 25 10.34 16.77 1.04
CA GLN A 25 10.83 18.11 1.43
C GLN A 25 9.96 18.70 2.53
N ASN A 26 8.64 18.65 2.36
CA ASN A 26 7.68 19.11 3.35
C ASN A 26 7.72 18.27 4.65
N ALA A 27 7.85 16.94 4.54
CA ALA A 27 7.88 16.05 5.71
C ALA A 27 9.12 16.23 6.58
N PHE A 28 10.25 16.60 5.98
CA PHE A 28 11.53 16.81 6.67
C PHE A 28 11.91 18.29 6.85
N ASP A 29 11.10 19.21 6.32
CA ASP A 29 11.36 20.66 6.32
C ASP A 29 12.77 20.94 5.77
N THR A 30 13.08 20.42 4.60
CA THR A 30 14.43 20.44 4.01
C THR A 30 14.43 21.11 2.64
N ASP A 31 15.51 21.82 2.33
CA ASP A 31 15.78 22.37 1.00
C ASP A 31 16.52 21.36 0.08
N ALA A 32 16.84 20.17 0.59
CA ALA A 32 17.46 19.10 -0.20
C ALA A 32 16.50 18.59 -1.28
N TYR A 33 17.06 18.12 -2.40
CA TYR A 33 16.28 17.62 -3.54
C TYR A 33 16.86 16.33 -4.09
N PHE A 34 16.08 15.58 -4.86
CA PHE A 34 16.51 14.32 -5.46
C PHE A 34 17.48 14.57 -6.61
N GLY A 35 18.62 13.89 -6.55
CA GLY A 35 19.71 14.06 -7.49
C GLY A 35 19.47 13.46 -8.87
N PRO A 36 20.45 13.64 -9.78
CA PRO A 36 20.39 13.11 -11.14
C PRO A 36 20.48 11.58 -11.18
N ASN A 37 21.06 10.93 -10.16
CA ASN A 37 21.20 9.47 -10.10
C ASN A 37 20.08 8.81 -9.28
N LYS A 38 18.99 9.53 -8.97
CA LYS A 38 17.83 8.96 -8.29
C LYS A 38 17.34 7.73 -9.04
N CYS A 39 16.93 6.70 -8.31
CA CYS A 39 16.38 5.49 -8.91
C CYS A 39 15.17 4.98 -8.13
N ALA A 40 14.30 4.28 -8.85
CA ALA A 40 13.11 3.66 -8.31
C ALA A 40 13.09 2.19 -8.72
N THR A 41 12.83 1.30 -7.76
CA THR A 41 12.72 -0.14 -8.00
C THR A 41 11.37 -0.64 -7.50
N ASN A 42 10.61 -1.34 -8.32
CA ASN A 42 9.36 -1.97 -7.88
C ASN A 42 9.68 -3.27 -7.13
N ILE A 43 9.74 -3.20 -5.81
CA ILE A 43 10.00 -4.36 -4.94
C ILE A 43 8.73 -5.12 -4.57
N GLY A 44 7.56 -4.62 -5.00
CA GLY A 44 6.26 -5.26 -4.80
C GLY A 44 5.85 -6.19 -5.94
N GLU A 45 6.68 -6.41 -6.95
CA GLU A 45 6.31 -7.31 -8.05
C GLU A 45 6.02 -8.73 -7.53
N GLY A 46 4.93 -9.34 -8.02
CA GLY A 46 4.41 -10.62 -7.53
C GLY A 46 3.71 -10.60 -6.15
N ASN A 47 3.89 -9.54 -5.35
CA ASN A 47 3.35 -9.44 -3.97
C ASN A 47 2.40 -8.24 -3.75
N GLY A 48 2.47 -7.23 -4.62
CA GLY A 48 1.78 -5.93 -4.52
C GLY A 48 0.44 -5.91 -5.24
N PHE A 49 -0.44 -6.86 -4.92
CA PHE A 49 -1.69 -7.13 -5.63
C PHE A 49 -2.50 -5.87 -6.04
N MET A 50 -2.65 -4.92 -5.11
CA MET A 50 -3.40 -3.66 -5.30
C MET A 50 -2.52 -2.41 -5.19
N SER A 51 -1.20 -2.55 -5.24
CA SER A 51 -0.28 -1.42 -5.05
C SER A 51 1.06 -1.67 -5.72
N ARG A 52 1.64 -0.63 -6.31
CA ARG A 52 3.06 -0.63 -6.65
C ARG A 52 3.84 -0.29 -5.36
N ILE A 53 4.75 -1.17 -4.95
CA ILE A 53 5.62 -0.93 -3.80
C ILE A 53 6.99 -0.55 -4.35
N VAL A 54 7.32 0.73 -4.24
CA VAL A 54 8.49 1.32 -4.89
C VAL A 54 9.55 1.64 -3.85
N LEU A 55 10.72 1.03 -3.96
CA LEU A 55 11.91 1.46 -3.24
C LEU A 55 12.52 2.65 -3.98
N ILE A 56 12.65 3.78 -3.29
CA ILE A 56 13.26 5.00 -3.79
C ILE A 56 14.66 5.12 -3.20
N ASP A 57 15.63 5.28 -4.10
CA ASP A 57 16.94 5.84 -3.80
C ASP A 57 16.95 7.28 -4.35
N PRO A 58 16.83 8.30 -3.50
CA PRO A 58 16.60 9.68 -3.92
C PRO A 58 17.86 10.35 -4.46
N ASP A 59 19.07 9.82 -4.22
CA ASP A 59 20.33 10.50 -4.51
C ASP A 59 20.32 11.95 -3.98
N TRP A 60 19.93 12.14 -2.71
CA TRP A 60 19.74 13.46 -2.09
C TRP A 60 20.94 14.40 -2.31
N GLN A 61 20.67 15.59 -2.86
CA GLN A 61 21.64 16.67 -3.06
C GLN A 61 21.37 17.82 -2.10
N HIS A 62 22.42 18.61 -1.80
CA HIS A 62 22.33 19.79 -0.91
C HIS A 62 21.73 19.47 0.47
N LYS A 63 22.10 18.32 1.05
CA LYS A 63 21.63 17.91 2.38
C LYS A 63 21.96 18.96 3.43
N ASP A 64 20.92 19.45 4.09
CA ASP A 64 20.95 20.38 5.23
C ASP A 64 20.56 19.69 6.55
N LYS A 65 20.00 18.48 6.46
CA LYS A 65 19.54 17.64 7.59
C LYS A 65 19.87 16.17 7.38
N GLU A 66 19.70 15.36 8.42
CA GLU A 66 19.70 13.91 8.28
C GLU A 66 18.42 13.46 7.56
N LEU A 67 18.59 12.78 6.42
CA LEU A 67 17.52 12.33 5.54
C LEU A 67 17.66 10.82 5.28
N PRO A 68 16.55 10.09 5.05
CA PRO A 68 16.62 8.66 4.77
C PRO A 68 17.39 8.40 3.48
N GLU A 69 18.35 7.48 3.54
CA GLU A 69 19.11 7.04 2.36
C GLU A 69 18.20 6.36 1.34
N LYS A 70 17.23 5.56 1.81
CA LYS A 70 16.20 4.92 0.99
C LYS A 70 14.88 4.92 1.74
N PHE A 71 13.78 4.90 0.99
CA PHE A 71 12.44 4.81 1.55
C PHE A 71 11.48 4.11 0.58
N ILE A 72 10.34 3.65 1.09
CA ILE A 72 9.29 3.01 0.31
C ILE A 72 8.19 4.00 -0.02
N VAL A 73 7.70 3.95 -1.25
CA VAL A 73 6.45 4.58 -1.68
C VAL A 73 5.48 3.47 -2.08
N LYS A 74 4.43 3.29 -1.28
CA LYS A 74 3.30 2.42 -1.61
C LYS A 74 2.28 3.24 -2.40
N ILE A 75 2.18 2.98 -3.70
CA ILE A 75 1.26 3.68 -4.61
C ILE A 75 0.08 2.77 -4.92
N VAL A 76 -1.14 3.23 -4.67
CA VAL A 76 -2.35 2.46 -5.01
C VAL A 76 -2.46 2.36 -6.53
N SER A 77 -2.62 1.13 -7.05
CA SER A 77 -2.63 0.89 -8.49
C SER A 77 -3.39 -0.39 -8.84
N HIS A 78 -4.16 -0.34 -9.92
CA HIS A 78 -4.81 -1.51 -10.50
C HIS A 78 -3.94 -2.23 -11.52
N LEU A 79 -2.84 -1.62 -11.97
CA LEU A 79 -2.05 -2.11 -13.10
C LEU A 79 -1.42 -3.48 -12.81
N ALA A 80 -1.03 -3.72 -11.56
CA ALA A 80 -0.50 -5.02 -11.13
C ALA A 80 -1.56 -6.12 -11.24
N LEU A 81 -2.78 -5.85 -10.75
CA LEU A 81 -3.90 -6.78 -10.85
C LEU A 81 -4.28 -7.06 -12.31
N GLN A 82 -4.32 -6.05 -13.17
CA GLN A 82 -4.64 -6.24 -14.59
C GLN A 82 -3.62 -7.13 -15.29
N THR A 83 -2.34 -7.00 -14.95
CA THR A 83 -1.26 -7.84 -15.49
C THR A 83 -1.49 -9.30 -15.11
N VAL A 84 -1.65 -9.57 -13.81
CA VAL A 84 -1.90 -10.93 -13.29
C VAL A 84 -3.20 -11.52 -13.86
N ALA A 85 -4.26 -10.73 -13.94
CA ALA A 85 -5.54 -11.19 -14.47
C ALA A 85 -5.47 -11.53 -15.96
N ALA A 86 -4.70 -10.78 -16.76
CA ALA A 86 -4.48 -11.06 -18.16
C ALA A 86 -3.70 -12.37 -18.36
N GLU A 87 -2.60 -12.55 -17.62
CA GLU A 87 -1.79 -13.77 -17.65
C GLU A 87 -2.62 -15.01 -17.26
N MET A 88 -3.40 -14.93 -16.18
CA MET A 88 -4.27 -16.03 -15.74
C MET A 88 -5.37 -16.36 -16.77
N ALA A 89 -5.96 -15.35 -17.39
CA ALA A 89 -7.00 -15.53 -18.40
C ALA A 89 -6.44 -16.21 -19.65
N GLU A 90 -5.24 -15.81 -20.08
CA GLU A 90 -4.53 -16.42 -21.21
C GLU A 90 -4.15 -17.88 -20.91
N GLU A 91 -3.53 -18.15 -19.75
CA GLU A 91 -3.11 -19.50 -19.34
C GLU A 91 -4.31 -20.46 -19.26
N LYS A 92 -5.42 -20.02 -18.66
CA LYS A 92 -6.61 -20.84 -18.46
C LYS A 92 -7.59 -20.81 -19.64
N LYS A 93 -7.36 -19.97 -20.64
CA LYS A 93 -8.27 -19.72 -21.77
C LYS A 93 -9.68 -19.35 -21.31
N ILE A 94 -9.78 -18.49 -20.31
CA ILE A 94 -11.05 -17.99 -19.76
C ILE A 94 -11.19 -16.49 -20.02
N GLU A 95 -12.41 -15.98 -19.86
CA GLU A 95 -12.69 -14.56 -19.92
C GLU A 95 -12.00 -13.81 -18.76
N ASN A 96 -11.35 -12.68 -19.06
CA ASN A 96 -10.77 -11.79 -18.04
C ASN A 96 -11.85 -10.89 -17.41
N ARG A 97 -12.63 -11.46 -16.49
CA ARG A 97 -13.70 -10.74 -15.78
C ARG A 97 -13.19 -9.66 -14.81
N LEU A 98 -11.94 -9.78 -14.35
CA LEU A 98 -11.31 -8.77 -13.49
C LEU A 98 -10.96 -7.48 -14.24
N ASN A 99 -11.12 -7.47 -15.56
CA ASN A 99 -10.94 -6.29 -16.41
C ASN A 99 -12.27 -5.75 -16.96
N SER A 100 -13.42 -6.22 -16.48
CA SER A 100 -14.71 -5.64 -16.87
C SER A 100 -14.82 -4.20 -16.35
N PRO A 101 -15.47 -3.29 -17.11
CA PRO A 101 -15.64 -1.90 -16.69
C PRO A 101 -16.31 -1.75 -15.31
N GLU A 102 -17.33 -2.57 -15.03
CA GLU A 102 -18.08 -2.54 -13.78
C GLU A 102 -17.21 -2.97 -12.59
N PHE A 103 -16.42 -4.03 -12.77
CA PHE A 103 -15.52 -4.51 -11.73
C PHE A 103 -14.41 -3.50 -11.45
N MET A 104 -13.78 -2.96 -12.51
CA MET A 104 -12.72 -1.97 -12.36
C MET A 104 -13.19 -0.69 -11.65
N ALA A 105 -14.38 -0.19 -12.00
CA ALA A 105 -14.96 0.98 -11.35
C ALA A 105 -15.28 0.72 -9.87
N THR A 106 -15.85 -0.45 -9.56
CA THR A 106 -16.18 -0.85 -8.18
C THR A 106 -14.90 -1.01 -7.34
N LEU A 107 -13.91 -1.72 -7.88
CA LEU A 107 -12.63 -1.92 -7.22
C LEU A 107 -11.92 -0.59 -6.98
N GLU A 108 -11.96 0.35 -7.93
CA GLU A 108 -11.31 1.65 -7.80
C GLU A 108 -11.88 2.43 -6.62
N LYS A 109 -13.22 2.52 -6.56
CA LYS A 109 -13.91 3.18 -5.45
C LYS A 109 -13.50 2.57 -4.12
N THR A 110 -13.47 1.24 -4.03
CA THR A 110 -13.13 0.55 -2.79
C THR A 110 -11.66 0.69 -2.42
N GLN A 111 -10.73 0.60 -3.38
CA GLN A 111 -9.30 0.81 -3.12
C GLN A 111 -9.01 2.21 -2.59
N LYS A 112 -9.62 3.25 -3.18
CA LYS A 112 -9.46 4.63 -2.69
C LYS A 112 -9.92 4.79 -1.26
N ARG A 113 -11.07 4.18 -0.91
CA ARG A 113 -11.56 4.17 0.47
C ARG A 113 -10.62 3.42 1.40
N LEU A 114 -10.21 2.21 1.04
CA LEU A 114 -9.33 1.37 1.87
C LEU A 114 -7.97 2.03 2.11
N HIS A 115 -7.42 2.70 1.10
CA HIS A 115 -6.19 3.49 1.23
C HIS A 115 -6.36 4.66 2.21
N ASN A 116 -7.42 5.45 2.08
CA ASN A 116 -7.69 6.55 3.01
C ASN A 116 -7.89 6.05 4.44
N LEU A 117 -8.54 4.88 4.59
CA LEU A 117 -8.73 4.21 5.88
C LEU A 117 -7.40 3.70 6.46
N GLU A 118 -6.54 3.11 5.64
CA GLU A 118 -5.18 2.70 6.04
C GLU A 118 -4.39 3.89 6.60
N ILE A 119 -4.47 5.05 5.93
CA ILE A 119 -3.83 6.28 6.44
C ILE A 119 -4.42 6.68 7.79
N THR A 120 -5.74 6.68 7.96
CA THR A 120 -6.38 6.97 9.24
C THR A 120 -5.93 6.00 10.35
N VAL A 121 -5.76 4.71 10.04
CA VAL A 121 -5.21 3.73 11.01
C VAL A 121 -3.78 4.12 11.40
N TYR A 122 -2.91 4.46 10.45
CA TYR A 122 -1.56 4.94 10.75
C TYR A 122 -1.56 6.23 11.59
N GLU A 123 -2.48 7.17 11.34
CA GLU A 123 -2.65 8.39 12.14
C GLU A 123 -2.98 8.07 13.61
N HIS A 124 -3.80 7.04 13.86
CA HIS A 124 -4.09 6.57 15.22
C HIS A 124 -2.90 5.83 15.84
N LEU A 125 -2.23 4.97 15.08
CA LEU A 125 -1.05 4.23 15.55
C LEU A 125 0.10 5.16 15.96
N ARG A 126 0.32 6.26 15.21
CA ARG A 126 1.35 7.27 15.52
C ARG A 126 1.13 7.99 16.86
N LYS A 127 -0.09 7.98 17.40
CA LYS A 127 -0.43 8.57 18.71
C LYS A 127 -0.10 7.64 19.88
N LEU A 128 0.25 6.37 19.61
CA LEU A 128 0.65 5.44 20.66
C LEU A 128 2.05 5.79 21.19
N PRO A 129 2.33 5.53 22.48
CA PRO A 129 3.69 5.62 23.00
C PRO A 129 4.66 4.75 22.20
N ALA A 130 5.88 5.26 22.00
CA ALA A 130 6.94 4.55 21.30
C ALA A 130 7.17 3.14 21.88
N GLY A 131 7.38 2.15 21.01
CA GLY A 131 7.61 0.76 21.39
C GLY A 131 6.37 -0.06 21.76
N LYS A 132 5.16 0.52 21.75
CA LYS A 132 3.92 -0.25 21.99
C LYS A 132 3.58 -1.23 20.88
N ILE A 133 3.90 -0.87 19.64
CA ILE A 133 3.73 -1.71 18.47
C ILE A 133 4.95 -1.49 17.55
N PRO A 134 5.54 -2.56 16.99
CA PRO A 134 6.56 -2.41 15.96
C PRO A 134 5.91 -1.81 14.71
N LEU A 135 6.32 -0.59 14.35
CA LEU A 135 5.74 0.15 13.24
C LEU A 135 6.86 0.82 12.44
N ALA A 136 6.88 0.61 11.12
CA ALA A 136 7.73 1.40 10.24
C ALA A 136 7.30 2.87 10.30
N LYS A 137 8.27 3.80 10.31
CA LYS A 137 7.92 5.23 10.32
C LYS A 137 7.20 5.59 9.02
N VAL A 138 6.07 6.28 9.14
CA VAL A 138 5.38 6.91 8.00
C VAL A 138 5.87 8.36 7.93
N TYR A 139 6.62 8.68 6.88
CA TYR A 139 7.14 10.03 6.64
C TYR A 139 6.02 10.94 6.12
N TYR A 140 5.25 10.45 5.15
CA TYR A 140 4.15 11.19 4.56
C TYR A 140 3.05 10.24 4.06
N ALA A 141 1.82 10.72 3.99
CA ALA A 141 0.72 9.98 3.40
C ALA A 141 -0.25 10.91 2.68
N ARG A 142 -0.57 10.59 1.43
CA ARG A 142 -1.48 11.37 0.58
C ARG A 142 -2.80 10.63 0.42
N LYS A 143 -3.88 11.20 0.94
CA LYS A 143 -5.25 10.67 0.77
C LYS A 143 -5.79 11.01 -0.63
N PHE A 144 -6.70 10.19 -1.13
CA PHE A 144 -7.56 10.53 -2.24
C PHE A 144 -8.61 11.55 -1.81
N THR A 145 -8.84 12.54 -2.64
CA THR A 145 -9.89 13.55 -2.48
C THR A 145 -10.52 13.84 -3.85
N GLU A 146 -11.57 14.66 -3.89
CA GLU A 146 -12.14 15.11 -5.17
C GLU A 146 -11.12 15.91 -6.01
N SER A 147 -10.28 16.72 -5.34
CA SER A 147 -9.20 17.48 -5.98
C SER A 147 -7.95 16.64 -6.29
N ASN A 148 -7.78 15.50 -5.64
CA ASN A 148 -6.72 14.53 -5.87
C ASN A 148 -7.27 13.11 -6.11
N PRO A 149 -7.90 12.87 -7.27
CA PRO A 149 -8.62 11.62 -7.50
C PRO A 149 -7.71 10.44 -7.86
N VAL A 150 -6.43 10.67 -8.16
CA VAL A 150 -5.54 9.65 -8.75
C VAL A 150 -4.17 9.51 -8.09
N LYS A 151 -3.77 10.38 -7.15
CA LYS A 151 -2.46 10.31 -6.49
C LYS A 151 -2.58 9.98 -5.00
N GLY A 152 -2.99 8.75 -4.70
CA GLY A 152 -2.97 8.21 -3.33
C GLY A 152 -1.75 7.31 -3.11
N TYR A 153 -0.93 7.66 -2.12
CA TYR A 153 0.24 6.87 -1.74
C TYR A 153 0.67 7.13 -0.30
N ILE A 154 1.54 6.25 0.21
CA ILE A 154 2.17 6.36 1.53
C ILE A 154 3.68 6.28 1.35
N ILE A 155 4.42 7.24 1.94
CA ILE A 155 5.87 7.23 2.01
C ILE A 155 6.29 6.76 3.41
N MET A 156 7.10 5.72 3.47
CA MET A 156 7.49 5.06 4.73
C MET A 156 8.94 4.60 4.75
N GLU A 157 9.45 4.40 5.96
CA GLU A 157 10.76 3.84 6.24
C GLU A 157 10.97 2.51 5.51
N TYR A 158 12.12 2.38 4.86
CA TYR A 158 12.55 1.10 4.33
C TYR A 158 13.25 0.32 5.44
N LEU A 159 12.67 -0.82 5.82
CA LEU A 159 13.29 -1.77 6.74
C LEU A 159 14.10 -2.78 5.93
N ASP A 160 15.41 -2.65 5.99
CA ASP A 160 16.32 -3.65 5.42
C ASP A 160 16.37 -4.90 6.32
N ASN A 161 16.93 -5.99 5.79
CA ASN A 161 17.20 -7.22 6.56
C ASN A 161 15.97 -7.87 7.24
N ILE A 162 14.77 -7.68 6.68
CA ILE A 162 13.57 -8.36 7.17
C ILE A 162 13.51 -9.79 6.64
N LYS A 163 13.13 -10.74 7.51
CA LYS A 163 12.84 -12.13 7.14
C LYS A 163 11.33 -12.30 7.00
N ALA A 164 10.88 -12.70 5.80
CA ALA A 164 9.52 -13.20 5.64
C ALA A 164 9.35 -14.48 6.45
N VAL A 165 8.30 -14.55 7.26
CA VAL A 165 7.96 -15.75 8.04
C VAL A 165 6.74 -16.38 7.40
N HIS A 166 6.90 -17.59 6.88
CA HIS A 166 5.79 -18.34 6.31
C HIS A 166 4.95 -19.03 7.39
N ILE A 167 3.67 -19.31 7.09
CA ILE A 167 2.71 -19.90 8.05
C ILE A 167 3.14 -21.28 8.59
N PHE A 168 3.98 -22.01 7.84
CA PHE A 168 4.49 -23.32 8.22
C PHE A 168 5.81 -23.25 9.00
N GLU A 169 6.41 -22.07 9.17
CA GLU A 169 7.64 -21.91 9.93
C GLU A 169 7.36 -21.85 11.43
N ASN A 170 8.20 -22.54 12.20
CA ASN A 170 8.20 -22.38 13.65
C ASN A 170 8.72 -20.99 14.02
N VAL A 171 7.98 -20.29 14.87
CA VAL A 171 8.37 -19.00 15.42
C VAL A 171 8.68 -19.12 16.91
N PRO A 172 9.68 -18.37 17.42
CA PRO A 172 9.96 -18.32 18.85
C PRO A 172 8.74 -17.87 19.65
N LEU A 173 8.57 -18.42 20.85
CA LEU A 173 7.46 -18.07 21.74
C LEU A 173 7.39 -16.56 22.03
N ASP A 174 8.54 -15.90 22.15
CA ASP A 174 8.58 -14.45 22.40
C ASP A 174 8.08 -13.62 21.20
N SER A 175 8.28 -14.10 19.97
CA SER A 175 7.68 -13.49 18.78
C SER A 175 6.15 -13.61 18.79
N ILE A 176 5.61 -14.76 19.22
CA ILE A 176 4.16 -14.94 19.41
C ILE A 176 3.62 -13.98 20.48
N LYS A 177 4.32 -13.80 21.60
CA LYS A 177 3.92 -12.84 22.64
C LYS A 177 3.87 -11.41 22.11
N GLN A 178 4.84 -11.00 21.28
CA GLN A 178 4.85 -9.69 20.64
C GLN A 178 3.63 -9.50 19.73
N ILE A 179 3.29 -10.51 18.93
CA ILE A 179 2.09 -10.49 18.08
C ILE A 179 0.83 -10.35 18.93
N LEU A 180 0.67 -11.15 19.98
CA LEU A 180 -0.50 -11.07 20.88
C LEU A 180 -0.63 -9.70 21.56
N HIS A 181 0.49 -9.13 22.01
CA HIS A 181 0.50 -7.79 22.58
C HIS A 181 0.11 -6.73 21.55
N ALA A 182 0.64 -6.81 20.33
CA ALA A 182 0.26 -5.91 19.24
C ALA A 182 -1.23 -6.01 18.91
N THR A 183 -1.80 -7.23 18.85
CA THR A 183 -3.24 -7.45 18.66
C THR A 183 -4.06 -6.80 19.77
N ALA A 184 -3.71 -7.00 21.04
CA ALA A 184 -4.42 -6.39 22.16
C ALA A 184 -4.36 -4.85 22.12
N VAL A 185 -3.21 -4.28 21.71
CA VAL A 185 -3.06 -2.84 21.51
C VAL A 185 -3.96 -2.34 20.38
N LEU A 186 -4.03 -3.07 19.25
CA LEU A 186 -4.90 -2.73 18.12
C LEU A 186 -6.38 -2.80 18.49
N GLU A 187 -6.80 -3.84 19.22
CA GLU A 187 -8.17 -3.98 19.72
C GLU A 187 -8.54 -2.81 20.64
N ALA A 188 -7.68 -2.46 21.59
CA ALA A 188 -7.90 -1.31 22.47
C ALA A 188 -7.90 0.02 21.70
N LEU A 189 -7.07 0.16 20.66
CA LEU A 189 -7.01 1.33 19.81
C LEU A 189 -8.32 1.53 19.04
N SER A 190 -8.93 0.44 18.56
CA SER A 190 -10.20 0.49 17.79
C SER A 190 -11.35 1.18 18.56
N LEU A 191 -11.31 1.17 19.90
CA LEU A 191 -12.30 1.84 20.74
C LEU A 191 -12.24 3.37 20.61
N LYS A 192 -11.08 3.91 20.21
CA LYS A 192 -10.85 5.35 20.04
C LYS A 192 -11.32 5.89 18.70
N PHE A 193 -11.75 5.02 17.79
CA PHE A 193 -12.20 5.45 16.47
C PHE A 193 -13.55 6.14 16.59
N THR A 194 -13.75 7.21 15.82
CA THR A 194 -15.03 7.90 15.70
C THR A 194 -16.07 6.98 15.05
N GLN A 195 -17.35 7.35 15.11
CA GLN A 195 -18.39 6.59 14.42
C GLN A 195 -18.16 6.62 12.90
N ASP A 196 -17.86 7.79 12.33
CA ASP A 196 -17.56 7.93 10.89
C ASP A 196 -16.38 7.05 10.44
N GLU A 197 -15.33 6.96 11.26
CA GLU A 197 -14.21 6.06 11.00
C GLU A 197 -14.66 4.59 11.05
N LYS A 198 -15.43 4.20 12.08
CA LYS A 198 -16.00 2.85 12.24
C LYS A 198 -16.92 2.44 11.09
N ASP A 199 -17.70 3.38 10.57
CA ASP A 199 -18.60 3.13 9.45
C ASP A 199 -17.81 2.77 8.19
N CYS A 200 -16.60 3.34 8.02
CA CYS A 200 -15.70 2.97 6.92
C CYS A 200 -15.14 1.53 7.04
N PHE A 201 -15.07 0.95 8.25
CA PHE A 201 -14.67 -0.46 8.47
C PHE A 201 -15.83 -1.44 8.31
N SER A 202 -17.06 -0.99 8.58
CA SER A 202 -18.24 -1.85 8.71
C SER A 202 -18.89 -2.20 7.37
N GLU A 203 -18.44 -1.58 6.29
CA GLU A 203 -18.79 -2.01 4.94
C GLU A 203 -18.21 -3.41 4.65
N LYS A 204 -18.74 -4.13 3.65
CA LYS A 204 -18.33 -5.51 3.32
C LYS A 204 -17.38 -5.54 2.10
N PRO A 205 -16.19 -4.90 2.14
CA PRO A 205 -15.30 -4.84 0.98
C PRO A 205 -14.85 -6.25 0.57
N PHE A 206 -14.77 -7.17 1.53
CA PHE A 206 -14.42 -8.56 1.27
C PHE A 206 -15.48 -9.29 0.46
N THR A 207 -16.78 -9.09 0.75
CA THR A 207 -17.84 -9.77 0.01
C THR A 207 -17.99 -9.21 -1.41
N GLU A 208 -17.83 -7.90 -1.57
CA GLU A 208 -17.97 -7.21 -2.85
C GLU A 208 -16.79 -7.44 -3.79
N ILE A 209 -15.55 -7.38 -3.28
CA ILE A 209 -14.34 -7.57 -4.10
C ILE A 209 -13.99 -9.05 -4.23
N PHE A 210 -13.92 -9.78 -3.11
CA PHE A 210 -13.40 -11.15 -3.12
C PHE A 210 -14.41 -12.19 -3.60
N GLY A 211 -15.70 -11.83 -3.69
CA GLY A 211 -16.70 -12.69 -4.32
C GLY A 211 -16.31 -13.13 -5.73
N GLU A 212 -15.78 -12.22 -6.55
CA GLU A 212 -15.29 -12.55 -7.90
C GLU A 212 -13.97 -13.33 -7.87
N PHE A 213 -13.07 -13.04 -6.92
CA PHE A 213 -11.79 -13.77 -6.78
C PHE A 213 -11.95 -15.23 -6.35
N PHE A 214 -12.99 -15.54 -5.56
CA PHE A 214 -13.23 -16.88 -5.01
C PHE A 214 -14.27 -17.69 -5.78
N ARG A 215 -14.72 -17.23 -6.95
CA ARG A 215 -15.54 -18.09 -7.83
C ARG A 215 -14.74 -19.32 -8.26
N LYS A 216 -15.42 -20.46 -8.46
CA LYS A 216 -14.78 -21.75 -8.76
C LYS A 216 -13.98 -21.75 -10.07
N ASP A 217 -14.35 -20.88 -11.01
CA ASP A 217 -13.66 -20.67 -12.29
C ASP A 217 -12.39 -19.81 -12.16
N VAL A 218 -12.30 -18.95 -11.13
CA VAL A 218 -11.15 -18.07 -10.86
C VAL A 218 -10.19 -18.69 -9.83
N SER A 219 -10.73 -19.24 -8.74
CA SER A 219 -9.98 -19.83 -7.64
C SER A 219 -9.20 -21.07 -8.08
N CYS A 220 -7.89 -21.03 -7.81
CA CYS A 220 -7.00 -22.16 -8.06
C CYS A 220 -7.32 -23.27 -7.06
N SER A 221 -8.20 -24.21 -7.44
CA SER A 221 -8.28 -25.50 -6.77
C SER A 221 -7.07 -26.34 -7.20
N ARG A 222 -5.89 -26.03 -6.62
CA ARG A 222 -4.82 -27.02 -6.48
C ARG A 222 -4.83 -27.50 -5.04
N ILE A 223 -5.73 -28.44 -4.75
CA ILE A 223 -5.45 -29.46 -3.75
C ILE A 223 -5.15 -30.70 -4.58
N SER A 224 -3.87 -30.94 -4.80
CA SER A 224 -3.35 -32.27 -5.16
C SER A 224 -3.42 -33.17 -3.94
#